data_AF-A0A1C1A5H8-F1
#
_entry.id   AF-A0A1C1A5H8-F1
#
_cell.length_a   1.000
_cell.length_b   1.000
_cell.length_c   1.000
_cell.angle_alpha   90.00
_cell.angle_beta   90.00
_cell.angle_gamma   90.00
#
_symmetry.space_group_name_H-M   'P 1'
#
loop_
_entity.id
_entity.type
_entity.pdbx_description
1 polymer ?
#
loop_
_entity_poly.entity_id
_entity_poly.type
_entity_poly.pdbx_seq_one_letter_code
_entity_poly.pdbx_strand_id
1 'polypeptide(L)'
;MIRKIALKVILLAIIATLFSPFLPQDKAEAAVHVKGYYRKNGTYVSPHYRSDPDGIKSNNWSYCGNINPYTGKVGSTDCGTASLGNTDTRSEGEKQADSYVWQAEYYSNQQNYYNALYYYGKVYETGYSYKISSQVSDIALKVSSEAYSLFIIDELTKSLQYYTLLRDCKASPNSLIENAKKNIEIVNEKLKFKSAFSEALWYFNQNDFLNAVLVANSKMVEGNTSTSALEFMKQSAEKLSEKAYSSFISGDYEYSLKCYTALSYLSFVPKELQANGLTNSKIVQSHINNK
;
A
#
# COMPACT_ATOMS: atom_id res chain seq x y z
N MET A 1 24.88 4.03 -18.54
CA MET A 1 23.51 3.48 -18.70
C MET A 1 23.34 2.08 -18.09
N ILE A 2 24.21 1.12 -18.41
CA ILE A 2 24.08 -0.29 -17.99
C ILE A 2 24.04 -0.48 -16.45
N ARG A 3 24.79 0.31 -15.67
CA ARG A 3 24.78 0.24 -14.19
C ARG A 3 23.49 0.76 -13.53
N LYS A 4 22.80 1.73 -14.16
CA LYS A 4 21.51 2.26 -13.67
C LYS A 4 20.35 1.28 -13.91
N ILE A 5 20.45 0.46 -14.97
CA ILE A 5 19.52 -0.63 -15.29
C ILE A 5 19.76 -1.81 -14.35
N ALA A 6 21.03 -2.20 -14.14
CA ALA A 6 21.37 -3.31 -13.25
C ALA A 6 20.91 -3.08 -11.79
N LEU A 7 21.04 -1.85 -11.26
CA LEU A 7 20.60 -1.54 -9.89
C LEU A 7 19.06 -1.53 -9.74
N LYS A 8 18.32 -1.06 -10.75
CA LYS A 8 16.85 -1.16 -10.79
C LYS A 8 16.38 -2.62 -10.89
N VAL A 9 17.07 -3.44 -11.69
CA VAL A 9 16.76 -4.88 -11.84
C VAL A 9 17.09 -5.66 -10.56
N ILE A 10 18.17 -5.31 -9.84
CA ILE A 10 18.52 -5.93 -8.55
C ILE A 10 17.56 -5.50 -7.43
N LEU A 11 17.11 -4.24 -7.40
CA LEU A 11 16.12 -3.78 -6.41
C LEU A 11 14.72 -4.39 -6.65
N LEU A 12 14.31 -4.53 -7.92
CA LEU A 12 13.09 -5.26 -8.32
C LEU A 12 13.19 -6.76 -8.00
N ALA A 13 14.37 -7.37 -8.12
CA ALA A 13 14.58 -8.79 -7.79
C ALA A 13 14.56 -9.08 -6.27
N ILE A 14 14.98 -8.12 -5.43
CA ILE A 14 14.88 -8.25 -3.97
C ILE A 14 13.44 -8.10 -3.51
N ILE A 15 12.65 -7.23 -4.16
CA ILE A 15 11.20 -7.12 -3.93
C ILE A 15 10.49 -8.39 -4.45
N ALA A 16 10.86 -8.93 -5.60
CA ALA A 16 10.25 -10.14 -6.19
C ALA A 16 10.58 -11.45 -5.45
N THR A 17 11.65 -11.48 -4.63
CA THR A 17 11.97 -12.63 -3.76
C THR A 17 11.28 -12.55 -2.39
N LEU A 18 10.93 -11.33 -1.94
CA LEU A 18 10.09 -11.09 -0.75
C LEU A 18 8.57 -11.14 -1.07
N PHE A 19 8.22 -10.96 -2.34
CA PHE A 19 6.86 -11.01 -2.88
C PHE A 19 6.82 -11.97 -4.07
N SER A 20 6.56 -13.25 -3.82
CA SER A 20 6.37 -14.22 -4.91
C SER A 20 5.10 -13.87 -5.69
N PRO A 21 5.20 -13.50 -6.99
CA PRO A 21 4.04 -13.08 -7.77
C PRO A 21 3.36 -14.32 -8.35
N PHE A 22 2.43 -14.91 -7.61
CA PHE A 22 1.35 -15.66 -8.23
C PHE A 22 0.35 -14.62 -8.74
N LEU A 23 0.17 -14.52 -10.06
CA LEU A 23 -0.77 -13.56 -10.66
C LEU A 23 -2.19 -13.96 -10.24
N PRO A 24 -2.88 -13.20 -9.36
CA PRO A 24 -4.26 -13.51 -9.02
C PRO A 24 -5.15 -13.12 -10.21
N GLN A 25 -6.21 -13.89 -10.44
CA GLN A 25 -7.32 -13.43 -11.28
C GLN A 25 -8.12 -12.40 -10.47
N ASP A 26 -7.90 -11.11 -10.73
CA ASP A 26 -8.66 -10.04 -10.10
C ASP A 26 -10.15 -10.17 -10.46
N LYS A 27 -10.98 -10.49 -9.47
CA LYS A 27 -12.35 -9.99 -9.45
C LYS A 27 -12.32 -8.66 -8.70
N ALA A 28 -12.90 -7.62 -9.31
CA ALA A 28 -13.04 -6.33 -8.68
C ALA A 28 -13.75 -6.47 -7.32
N GLU A 29 -13.04 -6.22 -6.22
CA GLU A 29 -13.66 -6.10 -4.91
C GLU A 29 -14.53 -4.84 -4.93
N ALA A 30 -15.85 -5.02 -4.98
CA ALA A 30 -16.81 -3.93 -5.11
C ALA A 30 -16.92 -3.17 -3.77
N ALA A 31 -16.00 -2.24 -3.56
CA ALA A 31 -15.95 -1.37 -2.39
C ALA A 31 -16.34 0.07 -2.78
N VAL A 32 -17.27 0.67 -2.05
CA VAL A 32 -17.78 2.02 -2.30
C VAL A 32 -17.29 2.98 -1.22
N HIS A 33 -16.61 4.04 -1.65
CA HIS A 33 -16.23 5.14 -0.77
C HIS A 33 -17.44 6.05 -0.48
N VAL A 34 -17.79 6.17 0.79
CA VAL A 34 -18.85 7.05 1.29
C VAL A 34 -18.20 8.32 1.83
N LYS A 35 -18.53 9.46 1.23
CA LYS A 35 -18.09 10.78 1.72
C LYS A 35 -18.70 11.05 3.10
N GLY A 36 -17.98 11.77 3.94
CA GLY A 36 -18.48 12.17 5.26
C GLY A 36 -19.68 13.11 5.14
N TYR A 37 -20.62 13.02 6.08
CA TYR A 37 -21.86 13.81 6.09
C TYR A 37 -22.38 14.06 7.51
N TYR A 38 -23.23 15.07 7.66
CA TYR A 38 -23.96 15.33 8.91
C TYR A 38 -25.32 14.64 8.88
N ARG A 39 -25.65 13.91 9.96
CA ARG A 39 -26.98 13.35 10.17
C ARG A 39 -27.96 14.47 10.56
N LYS A 40 -29.27 14.23 10.37
CA LYS A 40 -30.34 15.19 10.73
C LYS A 40 -30.33 15.63 12.21
N ASN A 41 -29.74 14.82 13.08
CA ASN A 41 -29.56 15.11 14.50
C ASN A 41 -28.24 15.85 14.83
N GLY A 42 -27.52 16.35 13.83
CA GLY A 42 -26.28 17.10 13.99
C GLY A 42 -25.00 16.26 14.16
N THR A 43 -25.08 14.92 14.23
CA THR A 43 -23.88 14.07 14.36
C THR A 43 -23.11 13.97 13.05
N TYR A 44 -21.81 14.28 13.06
CA TYR A 44 -20.92 14.07 11.91
C TYR A 44 -20.54 12.59 11.76
N VAL A 45 -20.59 12.09 10.52
CA VAL A 45 -20.12 10.77 10.13
C VAL A 45 -18.89 10.93 9.24
N SER A 46 -17.75 10.42 9.68
CA SER A 46 -16.51 10.46 8.91
C SER A 46 -16.61 9.65 7.59
N PRO A 47 -15.85 10.04 6.55
CA PRO A 47 -15.74 9.23 5.34
C PRO A 47 -15.30 7.80 5.67
N HIS A 48 -15.87 6.83 4.98
CA HIS A 48 -15.57 5.41 5.19
C HIS A 48 -15.87 4.60 3.93
N TYR A 49 -15.38 3.36 3.88
CA TYR A 49 -15.72 2.41 2.84
C TYR A 49 -16.81 1.45 3.31
N ARG A 50 -17.64 1.00 2.37
CA ARG A 50 -18.62 -0.08 2.56
C ARG A 50 -18.63 -1.01 1.35
N SER A 51 -19.21 -2.20 1.51
CA SER A 51 -19.53 -3.09 0.38
C SER A 51 -20.47 -2.40 -0.62
N ASP A 52 -20.34 -2.76 -1.89
CA ASP A 52 -21.19 -2.28 -2.98
C ASP A 52 -22.66 -2.59 -2.70
N PRO A 53 -23.58 -1.63 -2.90
CA PRO A 53 -25.01 -1.87 -2.74
C PRO A 53 -25.54 -2.69 -3.94
N ASP A 54 -25.17 -3.96 -4.02
CA ASP A 54 -25.62 -4.90 -5.06
C ASP A 54 -26.91 -5.66 -4.66
N GLY A 55 -27.40 -5.45 -3.43
CA GLY A 55 -28.59 -6.08 -2.88
C GLY A 55 -28.36 -7.49 -2.31
N ILE A 56 -27.13 -8.02 -2.37
CA ILE A 56 -26.79 -9.35 -1.87
C ILE A 56 -26.37 -9.20 -0.40
N LYS A 57 -27.27 -9.51 0.54
CA LYS A 57 -26.96 -9.31 1.96
C LYS A 57 -25.73 -10.09 2.44
N SER A 58 -25.53 -11.31 1.94
CA SER A 58 -24.51 -12.25 2.41
C SER A 58 -23.07 -11.87 2.05
N ASN A 59 -22.84 -10.92 1.14
CA ASN A 59 -21.48 -10.44 0.80
C ASN A 59 -21.13 -9.09 1.46
N ASN A 60 -22.08 -8.46 2.18
CA ASN A 60 -21.83 -7.22 2.90
C ASN A 60 -20.85 -7.45 4.05
N TRP A 61 -19.87 -6.57 4.26
CA TRP A 61 -18.91 -6.70 5.35
C TRP A 61 -19.53 -6.65 6.75
N SER A 62 -20.77 -6.12 6.87
CA SER A 62 -21.53 -6.13 8.12
C SER A 62 -22.29 -7.43 8.37
N TYR A 63 -22.46 -8.27 7.36
CA TYR A 63 -23.14 -9.56 7.45
C TYR A 63 -22.34 -10.55 8.30
N CYS A 64 -23.05 -11.44 8.97
CA CYS A 64 -22.48 -12.34 9.97
C CYS A 64 -21.26 -13.09 9.42
N GLY A 65 -20.13 -12.84 10.05
CA GLY A 65 -18.86 -13.49 9.76
C GLY A 65 -18.05 -12.91 8.59
N ASN A 66 -18.61 -12.00 7.79
CA ASN A 66 -17.80 -11.25 6.84
C ASN A 66 -16.89 -10.29 7.60
N ILE A 67 -15.66 -10.07 7.14
CA ILE A 67 -14.77 -9.07 7.73
C ILE A 67 -14.72 -7.87 6.81
N ASN A 68 -14.81 -6.68 7.39
CA ASN A 68 -14.55 -5.45 6.68
C ASN A 68 -13.04 -5.31 6.45
N PRO A 69 -12.56 -5.40 5.19
CA PRO A 69 -11.13 -5.35 4.90
C PRO A 69 -10.52 -4.03 5.33
N TYR A 70 -11.27 -2.92 5.33
CA TYR A 70 -10.81 -1.57 5.71
C TYR A 70 -10.78 -1.32 7.22
N THR A 71 -11.43 -2.13 8.04
CA THR A 71 -11.46 -1.90 9.50
C THR A 71 -11.06 -3.11 10.33
N GLY A 72 -10.93 -4.30 9.74
CA GLY A 72 -10.70 -5.57 10.44
C GLY A 72 -11.87 -6.02 11.31
N LYS A 73 -13.02 -5.32 11.28
CA LYS A 73 -14.19 -5.65 12.09
C LYS A 73 -14.98 -6.78 11.45
N VAL A 74 -15.33 -7.78 12.28
CA VAL A 74 -16.24 -8.87 11.89
C VAL A 74 -17.68 -8.36 11.90
N GLY A 75 -18.39 -8.61 10.82
CA GLY A 75 -19.81 -8.39 10.68
C GLY A 75 -20.60 -9.31 11.60
N SER A 76 -21.67 -8.75 12.18
CA SER A 76 -22.53 -9.41 13.17
C SER A 76 -24.02 -9.33 12.82
N THR A 77 -24.35 -8.79 11.64
CA THR A 77 -25.74 -8.63 11.18
C THR A 77 -26.24 -9.96 10.62
N ASP A 78 -27.48 -10.34 10.93
CA ASP A 78 -28.12 -11.57 10.41
C ASP A 78 -27.39 -12.88 10.80
N CYS A 79 -26.78 -12.94 11.99
CA CYS A 79 -26.27 -14.19 12.55
C CYS A 79 -27.45 -15.10 12.93
N GLY A 80 -27.84 -16.00 12.04
CA GLY A 80 -28.81 -17.04 12.37
C GLY A 80 -28.28 -17.89 13.53
N THR A 81 -28.99 -17.92 14.66
CA THR A 81 -28.72 -18.89 15.73
C THR A 81 -29.21 -20.25 15.25
N ALA A 82 -28.34 -21.03 14.62
CA ALA A 82 -28.61 -22.44 14.39
C ALA A 82 -28.54 -23.16 15.74
N SER A 83 -29.69 -23.28 16.41
CA SER A 83 -29.87 -24.15 17.57
C SER A 83 -29.80 -25.59 17.09
N LEU A 84 -28.60 -26.18 17.08
CA LEU A 84 -28.41 -27.60 16.80
C LEU A 84 -28.95 -28.42 17.98
N GLY A 85 -29.75 -29.44 17.65
CA GLY A 85 -30.42 -30.33 18.60
C GLY A 85 -29.47 -31.00 19.60
N ASN A 86 -29.99 -31.15 20.80
CA ASN A 86 -29.34 -31.62 22.01
C ASN A 86 -28.95 -33.11 21.96
N THR A 87 -27.83 -33.47 21.31
CA THR A 87 -27.08 -34.73 21.54
C THR A 87 -25.56 -34.60 21.34
N ASP A 88 -25.03 -33.41 21.03
CA ASP A 88 -23.60 -33.23 20.77
C ASP A 88 -22.77 -33.16 22.07
N THR A 89 -22.05 -34.24 22.37
CA THR A 89 -21.22 -34.44 23.57
C THR A 89 -19.85 -33.76 23.51
N ARG A 90 -19.50 -33.10 22.38
CA ARG A 90 -18.20 -32.43 22.22
C ARG A 90 -18.11 -31.15 23.04
N SER A 91 -16.88 -30.72 23.31
CA SER A 91 -16.64 -29.47 24.06
C SER A 91 -17.16 -28.27 23.26
N GLU A 92 -17.52 -27.20 23.96
CA GLU A 92 -17.94 -25.95 23.30
C GLU A 92 -16.83 -25.39 22.40
N GLY A 93 -15.57 -25.52 22.81
CA GLY A 93 -14.42 -25.11 22.00
C GLY A 93 -14.29 -25.93 20.70
N GLU A 94 -14.65 -27.22 20.73
CA GLU A 94 -14.63 -28.07 19.54
C GLU A 94 -15.75 -27.69 18.57
N LYS A 95 -16.97 -27.45 19.08
CA LYS A 95 -18.11 -27.00 18.28
C LYS A 95 -17.82 -25.65 17.62
N GLN A 96 -17.21 -24.74 18.37
CA GLN A 96 -16.80 -23.44 17.86
C GLN A 96 -15.70 -23.59 16.78
N ALA A 97 -14.74 -24.50 16.97
CA ALA A 97 -13.72 -24.79 15.96
C ALA A 97 -14.35 -25.29 14.65
N ASP A 98 -15.32 -26.21 14.71
CA ASP A 98 -16.02 -26.72 13.52
C ASP A 98 -16.77 -25.60 12.79
N SER A 99 -17.41 -24.69 13.53
CA SER A 99 -18.06 -23.51 12.95
C SER A 99 -17.07 -22.63 12.20
N TYR A 100 -15.89 -22.38 12.78
CA TYR A 100 -14.84 -21.60 12.11
C TYR A 100 -14.24 -22.32 10.90
N VAL A 101 -14.06 -23.64 10.95
CA VAL A 101 -13.60 -24.42 9.79
C VAL A 101 -14.60 -24.28 8.64
N TRP A 102 -15.90 -24.45 8.92
CA TRP A 102 -16.94 -24.27 7.91
C TRP A 102 -16.93 -22.87 7.30
N GLN A 103 -16.77 -21.82 8.12
CA GLN A 103 -16.64 -20.45 7.62
C GLN A 103 -15.39 -20.29 6.75
N ALA A 104 -14.24 -20.82 7.18
CA ALA A 104 -12.99 -20.74 6.44
C ALA A 104 -13.10 -21.41 5.06
N GLU A 105 -13.67 -22.61 4.99
CA GLU A 105 -13.91 -23.34 3.75
C GLU A 105 -14.92 -22.63 2.84
N TYR A 106 -16.00 -22.10 3.41
CA TYR A 106 -16.97 -21.29 2.69
C TYR A 106 -16.30 -20.10 1.99
N TYR A 107 -15.53 -19.29 2.72
CA TYR A 107 -14.84 -18.13 2.13
C TYR A 107 -13.76 -18.53 1.14
N SER A 108 -13.04 -19.63 1.39
CA SER A 108 -12.07 -20.18 0.44
C SER A 108 -12.72 -20.51 -0.90
N ASN A 109 -13.90 -21.15 -0.88
CA ASN A 109 -14.67 -21.48 -2.08
C ASN A 109 -15.20 -20.22 -2.81
N GLN A 110 -15.50 -19.15 -2.07
CA GLN A 110 -15.84 -17.85 -2.64
C GLN A 110 -14.62 -17.04 -3.10
N GLN A 111 -13.40 -17.60 -2.99
CA GLN A 111 -12.13 -16.91 -3.27
C GLN A 111 -11.90 -15.66 -2.41
N ASN A 112 -12.55 -15.56 -1.26
CA ASN A 112 -12.27 -14.53 -0.26
C ASN A 112 -11.18 -15.05 0.68
N TYR A 113 -9.93 -15.01 0.22
CA TYR A 113 -8.81 -15.63 0.94
C TYR A 113 -8.49 -14.90 2.25
N TYR A 114 -8.75 -13.60 2.34
CA TYR A 114 -8.61 -12.82 3.58
C TYR A 114 -9.50 -13.38 4.68
N ASN A 115 -10.81 -13.50 4.44
CA ASN A 115 -11.74 -14.04 5.43
C ASN A 115 -11.42 -15.51 5.72
N ALA A 116 -11.08 -16.29 4.70
CA ALA A 116 -10.69 -17.69 4.88
C ALA A 116 -9.50 -17.83 5.85
N LEU A 117 -8.42 -17.06 5.63
CA LEU A 117 -7.23 -17.10 6.49
C LEU A 117 -7.53 -16.62 7.91
N TYR A 118 -8.37 -15.60 8.07
CA TYR A 118 -8.81 -15.14 9.38
C TYR A 118 -9.52 -16.25 10.16
N TYR A 119 -10.45 -16.96 9.52
CA TYR A 119 -11.17 -18.04 10.16
C TYR A 119 -10.29 -19.23 10.50
N TYR A 120 -9.30 -19.57 9.65
CA TYR A 120 -8.28 -20.55 10.03
C TYR A 120 -7.46 -20.10 11.24
N GLY A 121 -7.15 -18.79 11.35
CA GLY A 121 -6.56 -18.22 12.56
C GLY A 121 -7.44 -18.42 13.79
N LYS A 122 -8.75 -18.22 13.66
CA LYS A 122 -9.72 -18.48 14.73
C LYS A 122 -9.79 -19.94 15.17
N VAL A 123 -9.70 -20.90 14.25
CA VAL A 123 -9.58 -22.33 14.58
C VAL A 123 -8.34 -22.60 15.42
N TYR A 124 -7.22 -21.92 15.13
CA TYR A 124 -6.00 -22.05 15.92
C TYR A 124 -6.20 -21.56 17.37
N GLU A 125 -6.95 -20.47 17.57
CA GLU A 125 -7.23 -19.90 18.89
C GLU A 125 -8.08 -20.82 19.79
N THR A 126 -8.87 -21.73 19.23
CA THR A 126 -9.69 -22.67 20.02
C THR A 126 -8.89 -23.84 20.61
N GLY A 127 -7.63 -24.02 20.18
CA GLY A 127 -6.81 -25.18 20.55
C GLY A 127 -7.05 -26.43 19.69
N TYR A 128 -7.97 -26.36 18.71
CA TYR A 128 -8.30 -27.46 17.80
C TYR A 128 -7.61 -27.30 16.43
N SER A 129 -6.36 -26.85 16.43
CA SER A 129 -5.61 -26.54 15.19
C SER A 129 -5.41 -27.75 14.26
N TYR A 130 -5.53 -28.98 14.77
CA TYR A 130 -5.48 -30.20 13.95
C TYR A 130 -6.66 -30.32 12.97
N LYS A 131 -7.73 -29.54 13.16
CA LYS A 131 -8.87 -29.45 12.23
C LYS A 131 -8.63 -28.50 11.06
N ILE A 132 -7.51 -27.75 11.05
CA ILE A 132 -7.17 -26.82 9.98
C ILE A 132 -6.80 -27.63 8.72
N SER A 133 -7.37 -27.22 7.58
CA SER A 133 -7.10 -27.82 6.27
C SER A 133 -5.62 -27.68 5.87
N SER A 134 -5.09 -28.70 5.18
CA SER A 134 -3.76 -28.63 4.57
C SER A 134 -3.62 -27.48 3.54
N GLN A 135 -4.74 -26.96 3.04
CA GLN A 135 -4.80 -25.86 2.08
C GLN A 135 -4.53 -24.48 2.70
N VAL A 136 -4.42 -24.35 4.03
CA VAL A 136 -4.20 -23.05 4.70
C VAL A 136 -2.93 -22.34 4.20
N SER A 137 -1.90 -23.11 3.86
CA SER A 137 -0.66 -22.57 3.28
C SER A 137 -0.90 -21.91 1.92
N ASP A 138 -1.70 -22.52 1.05
CA ASP A 138 -2.05 -21.96 -0.26
C ASP A 138 -2.92 -20.71 -0.11
N ILE A 139 -3.82 -20.71 0.88
CA ILE A 139 -4.66 -19.55 1.19
C ILE A 139 -3.79 -18.39 1.71
N ALA A 140 -2.84 -18.66 2.61
CA ALA A 140 -1.90 -17.66 3.09
C ALA A 140 -1.02 -17.09 1.96
N LEU A 141 -0.59 -17.93 1.02
CA LEU A 141 0.12 -17.47 -0.18
C LEU A 141 -0.74 -16.51 -1.01
N LYS A 142 -2.01 -16.85 -1.26
CA LYS A 142 -2.94 -15.99 -2.00
C LYS A 142 -3.20 -14.66 -1.29
N VAL A 143 -3.39 -14.65 0.04
CA VAL A 143 -3.50 -13.41 0.81
C VAL A 143 -2.23 -12.57 0.68
N SER A 144 -1.05 -13.19 0.66
CA SER A 144 0.22 -12.48 0.46
C SER A 144 0.32 -11.86 -0.94
N SER A 145 -0.19 -12.53 -1.97
CA SER A 145 -0.25 -12.01 -3.34
C SER A 145 -1.26 -10.86 -3.46
N GLU A 146 -2.44 -10.97 -2.86
CA GLU A 146 -3.43 -9.87 -2.85
C GLU A 146 -2.90 -8.63 -2.11
N ALA A 147 -2.23 -8.83 -0.98
CA ALA A 147 -1.57 -7.76 -0.24
C ALA A 147 -0.53 -7.00 -1.10
N TYR A 148 0.13 -7.69 -2.02
CA TYR A 148 1.07 -7.10 -2.96
C TYR A 148 0.38 -6.29 -4.04
N SER A 149 -0.65 -6.86 -4.66
CA SER A 149 -1.43 -6.17 -5.68
C SER A 149 -1.96 -4.84 -5.13
N LEU A 150 -2.50 -4.86 -3.91
CA LEU A 150 -2.94 -3.68 -3.18
C LEU A 150 -1.82 -2.65 -2.95
N PHE A 151 -0.60 -3.10 -2.63
CA PHE A 151 0.55 -2.21 -2.48
C PHE A 151 0.94 -1.53 -3.81
N ILE A 152 0.91 -2.28 -4.92
CA ILE A 152 1.28 -1.80 -6.25
C ILE A 152 0.28 -0.77 -6.78
N ILE A 153 -1.02 -0.99 -6.55
CA ILE A 153 -2.07 -0.02 -6.92
C ILE A 153 -2.24 1.12 -5.89
N ASP A 154 -1.34 1.19 -4.90
CA ASP A 154 -1.26 2.26 -3.90
C ASP A 154 -2.42 2.31 -2.88
N GLU A 155 -3.15 1.19 -2.74
CA GLU A 155 -4.15 0.91 -1.70
C GLU A 155 -3.46 0.46 -0.39
N LEU A 156 -2.58 1.33 0.13
CA LEU A 156 -1.62 1.00 1.19
C LEU A 156 -2.28 0.58 2.51
N THR A 157 -3.43 1.17 2.87
CA THR A 157 -4.15 0.81 4.11
C THR A 157 -4.65 -0.63 4.04
N LYS A 158 -5.22 -1.07 2.91
CA LYS A 158 -5.64 -2.46 2.73
C LYS A 158 -4.44 -3.40 2.70
N SER A 159 -3.39 -3.03 1.96
CA SER A 159 -2.17 -3.83 1.91
C SER A 159 -1.60 -4.08 3.32
N LEU A 160 -1.55 -3.03 4.15
CA LEU A 160 -1.15 -3.13 5.55
C LEU A 160 -2.02 -4.11 6.35
N GLN A 161 -3.33 -4.09 6.13
CA GLN A 161 -4.28 -4.97 6.82
C GLN A 161 -4.08 -6.44 6.43
N TYR A 162 -3.82 -6.72 5.16
CA TYR A 162 -3.56 -8.07 4.70
C TYR A 162 -2.23 -8.62 5.23
N TYR A 163 -1.15 -7.82 5.20
CA TYR A 163 0.11 -8.24 5.81
C TYR A 163 0.00 -8.40 7.32
N THR A 164 -0.78 -7.55 7.99
CA THR A 164 -1.05 -7.69 9.42
C THR A 164 -1.78 -9.00 9.72
N LEU A 165 -2.80 -9.35 8.94
CA LEU A 165 -3.49 -10.64 9.08
C LEU A 165 -2.53 -11.82 8.90
N LEU A 166 -1.67 -11.78 7.88
CA LEU A 166 -0.67 -12.84 7.64
C LEU A 166 0.31 -13.00 8.80
N ARG A 167 0.79 -11.88 9.34
CA ARG A 167 1.72 -11.88 10.48
C ARG A 167 1.07 -12.44 11.74
N ASP A 168 -0.19 -12.08 12.00
CA ASP A 168 -0.88 -12.38 13.27
C ASP A 168 -1.59 -13.73 13.25
N CYS A 169 -1.95 -14.24 12.06
CA CYS A 169 -2.56 -15.55 11.91
C CYS A 169 -1.53 -16.66 12.13
N LYS A 170 -1.61 -17.34 13.28
CA LYS A 170 -0.74 -18.47 13.66
C LYS A 170 -0.83 -19.69 12.75
N ALA A 171 -1.88 -19.79 11.94
CA ALA A 171 -2.02 -20.83 10.93
C ALA A 171 -1.16 -20.55 9.68
N SER A 172 -0.60 -19.34 9.54
CA SER A 172 0.25 -18.97 8.41
C SER A 172 1.63 -19.63 8.50
N PRO A 173 2.23 -20.01 7.35
CA PRO A 173 3.62 -20.46 7.32
C PRO A 173 4.60 -19.43 7.90
N ASN A 174 5.59 -19.90 8.68
CA ASN A 174 6.60 -19.03 9.31
C ASN A 174 7.35 -18.14 8.30
N SER A 175 7.64 -18.64 7.09
CA SER A 175 8.27 -17.85 6.04
C SER A 175 7.42 -16.66 5.59
N LEU A 176 6.10 -16.85 5.49
CA LEU A 176 5.17 -15.78 5.14
C LEU A 176 4.97 -14.78 6.28
N ILE A 177 5.00 -15.23 7.53
CA ILE A 177 4.98 -14.34 8.70
C ILE A 177 6.20 -13.40 8.68
N GLU A 178 7.41 -13.93 8.44
CA GLU A 178 8.62 -13.11 8.37
C GLU A 178 8.62 -12.15 7.18
N ASN A 179 8.13 -12.58 6.02
CA ASN A 179 7.96 -11.69 4.87
C ASN A 179 6.92 -10.60 5.15
N ALA A 180 5.81 -10.94 5.79
CA ALA A 180 4.77 -9.99 6.16
C ALA A 180 5.29 -8.91 7.12
N LYS A 181 6.13 -9.26 8.11
CA LYS A 181 6.78 -8.27 9.00
C LYS A 181 7.58 -7.23 8.21
N LYS A 182 8.42 -7.67 7.28
CA LYS A 182 9.22 -6.78 6.42
C LYS A 182 8.31 -5.92 5.54
N ASN A 183 7.27 -6.51 4.96
CA ASN A 183 6.35 -5.80 4.09
C ASN A 183 5.53 -4.74 4.85
N ILE A 184 5.16 -5.01 6.11
CA ILE A 184 4.50 -4.01 6.98
C ILE A 184 5.40 -2.78 7.18
N GLU A 185 6.71 -2.97 7.38
CA GLU A 185 7.64 -1.84 7.51
C GLU A 185 7.71 -1.00 6.23
N ILE A 186 7.77 -1.67 5.07
CA ILE A 186 7.77 -1.02 3.74
C ILE A 186 6.46 -0.23 3.53
N VAL A 187 5.31 -0.83 3.81
CA VAL A 187 4.00 -0.17 3.65
C VAL A 187 3.89 1.05 4.58
N ASN A 188 4.32 0.91 5.83
CA ASN A 188 4.30 2.02 6.80
C ASN A 188 5.25 3.15 6.42
N GLU A 189 6.43 2.83 5.88
CA GLU A 189 7.36 3.83 5.34
C GLU A 189 6.71 4.62 4.20
N LYS A 190 6.09 3.93 3.24
CA LYS A 190 5.42 4.57 2.11
C LYS A 190 4.21 5.42 2.55
N LEU A 191 3.44 4.96 3.54
CA LEU A 191 2.34 5.74 4.14
C LEU A 191 2.84 7.05 4.77
N LYS A 192 3.91 6.98 5.57
CA LYS A 192 4.54 8.16 6.18
C LYS A 192 5.05 9.13 5.11
N PHE A 193 5.72 8.60 4.08
CA PHE A 193 6.17 9.40 2.94
C PHE A 193 5.01 10.13 2.25
N LYS A 194 3.93 9.43 1.88
CA LYS A 194 2.79 10.06 1.18
C LYS A 194 2.14 11.16 2.02
N SER A 195 2.08 10.98 3.34
CA SER A 195 1.57 12.01 4.24
C SER A 195 2.50 13.23 4.27
N ALA A 196 3.80 13.02 4.52
CA ALA A 196 4.79 14.09 4.69
C ALA A 196 5.09 14.86 3.39
N PHE A 197 5.03 14.20 2.23
CA PHE A 197 5.38 14.77 0.92
C PHE A 197 4.16 15.10 0.06
N SER A 198 2.96 15.13 0.64
CA SER A 198 1.70 15.37 -0.09
C SER A 198 1.72 16.64 -0.96
N GLU A 199 2.29 17.73 -0.46
CA GLU A 199 2.44 18.99 -1.20
C GLU A 199 3.45 18.86 -2.36
N ALA A 200 4.61 18.25 -2.11
CA ALA A 200 5.62 18.05 -3.16
C ALA A 200 5.09 17.12 -4.28
N LEU A 201 4.34 16.08 -3.91
CA LEU A 201 3.65 15.19 -4.84
C LEU A 201 2.61 15.95 -5.67
N TRP A 202 1.88 16.87 -5.05
CA TRP A 202 0.93 17.73 -5.78
C TRP A 202 1.64 18.56 -6.85
N TYR A 203 2.72 19.27 -6.50
CA TYR A 203 3.50 20.04 -7.47
C TYR A 203 4.06 19.18 -8.60
N PHE A 204 4.58 18.00 -8.26
CA PHE A 204 5.10 17.05 -9.24
C PHE A 204 4.03 16.65 -10.27
N ASN A 205 2.80 16.38 -9.81
CA ASN A 205 1.68 16.01 -10.69
C ASN A 205 1.20 17.19 -11.56
N GLN A 206 1.43 18.43 -11.15
CA GLN A 206 1.19 19.62 -11.98
C GLN A 206 2.33 19.90 -12.99
N ASN A 207 3.37 19.05 -13.05
CA ASN A 207 4.61 19.28 -13.79
C ASN A 207 5.41 20.50 -13.31
N ASP A 208 5.15 20.98 -12.09
CA ASP A 208 5.93 22.04 -11.43
C ASP A 208 7.08 21.40 -10.65
N PHE A 209 8.06 20.90 -11.39
CA PHE A 209 9.18 20.15 -10.81
C PHE A 209 10.09 21.01 -9.93
N LEU A 210 10.10 22.34 -10.14
CA LEU A 210 10.91 23.24 -9.32
C LEU A 210 10.35 23.28 -7.89
N ASN A 211 9.05 23.55 -7.75
CA ASN A 211 8.41 23.54 -6.44
C ASN A 211 8.39 22.13 -5.82
N ALA A 212 8.21 21.07 -6.63
CA ALA A 212 8.31 19.70 -6.14
C ALA A 212 9.67 19.42 -5.48
N VAL A 213 10.78 19.79 -6.13
CA VAL A 213 12.15 19.60 -5.59
C VAL A 213 12.39 20.47 -4.36
N LEU A 214 11.95 21.73 -4.36
CA LEU A 214 12.14 22.65 -3.23
C LEU A 214 11.42 22.16 -1.98
N VAL A 215 10.12 21.84 -2.11
CA VAL A 215 9.30 21.34 -0.99
C VAL A 215 9.83 20.00 -0.50
N ALA A 216 10.18 19.09 -1.41
CA ALA A 216 10.77 17.81 -1.04
C ALA A 216 12.08 17.99 -0.26
N ASN A 217 12.97 18.88 -0.71
CA ASN A 217 14.24 19.13 -0.02
C ASN A 217 14.00 19.68 1.38
N SER A 218 13.04 20.60 1.56
CA SER A 218 12.66 21.09 2.89
C SER A 218 12.24 19.95 3.81
N LYS A 219 11.36 19.06 3.34
CA LYS A 219 10.90 17.90 4.13
C LYS A 219 12.01 16.93 4.49
N MET A 220 12.97 16.74 3.60
CA MET A 220 14.14 15.91 3.87
C MET A 220 15.11 16.58 4.87
N VAL A 221 15.27 17.90 4.82
CA VAL A 221 16.03 18.67 5.83
C VAL A 221 15.39 18.58 7.22
N GLU A 222 14.07 18.52 7.29
CA GLU A 222 13.32 18.24 8.53
C GLU A 222 13.53 16.80 9.07
N GLY A 223 14.27 15.94 8.36
CA GLY A 223 14.61 14.58 8.78
C GLY A 223 13.82 13.47 8.07
N ASN A 224 12.94 13.79 7.12
CA ASN A 224 12.20 12.78 6.36
C ASN A 224 13.04 12.18 5.22
N THR A 225 14.05 11.37 5.58
CA THR A 225 15.03 10.81 4.64
C THR A 225 14.80 9.34 4.34
N SER A 226 13.54 8.96 4.14
CA SER A 226 13.15 7.58 3.88
C SER A 226 13.51 7.13 2.45
N THR A 227 13.47 5.82 2.17
CA THR A 227 13.76 5.30 0.81
C THR A 227 12.84 5.92 -0.23
N SER A 228 11.54 6.03 0.05
CA SER A 228 10.58 6.67 -0.84
C SER A 228 10.89 8.16 -1.05
N ALA A 229 11.34 8.87 -0.01
CA ALA A 229 11.73 10.28 -0.11
C ALA A 229 12.96 10.48 -1.01
N LEU A 230 13.99 9.64 -0.85
CA LEU A 230 15.20 9.67 -1.67
C LEU A 230 14.90 9.37 -3.14
N GLU A 231 14.03 8.39 -3.41
CA GLU A 231 13.60 8.05 -4.77
C GLU A 231 12.80 9.18 -5.41
N PHE A 232 11.83 9.75 -4.68
CA PHE A 232 11.04 10.88 -5.15
C PHE A 232 11.89 12.12 -5.44
N MET A 233 12.84 12.46 -4.55
CA MET A 233 13.78 13.56 -4.75
C MET A 233 14.60 13.37 -6.03
N LYS A 234 15.15 12.17 -6.22
CA LYS A 234 15.91 11.84 -7.44
C LYS A 234 15.04 12.01 -8.69
N GLN A 235 13.84 11.42 -8.71
CA GLN A 235 12.94 11.50 -9.86
C GLN A 235 12.54 12.96 -10.16
N SER A 236 12.21 13.72 -9.13
CA SER A 236 11.85 15.14 -9.25
C SER A 236 13.01 15.99 -9.78
N ALA A 237 14.23 15.74 -9.29
CA ALA A 237 15.43 16.43 -9.76
C ALA A 237 15.78 16.07 -11.22
N GLU A 238 15.62 14.81 -11.63
CA GLU A 238 15.78 14.39 -13.03
C GLU A 238 14.78 15.12 -13.94
N LYS A 239 13.50 15.18 -13.55
CA LYS A 239 12.46 15.91 -14.28
C LYS A 239 12.68 17.42 -14.32
N LEU A 240 13.15 18.01 -13.23
CA LEU A 240 13.54 19.42 -13.19
C LEU A 240 14.70 19.71 -14.14
N SER A 241 15.70 18.83 -14.23
CA SER A 241 16.81 18.97 -15.16
C SER A 241 16.36 18.90 -16.63
N GLU A 242 15.45 17.98 -16.96
CA GLU A 242 14.83 17.89 -18.30
C GLU A 242 14.09 19.18 -18.64
N LYS A 243 13.27 19.69 -17.72
CA LYS A 243 12.51 20.94 -17.90
C LYS A 243 13.44 22.16 -18.05
N ALA A 244 14.50 22.24 -17.25
CA ALA A 244 15.51 23.30 -17.33
C ALA A 244 16.18 23.34 -18.71
N TYR A 245 16.52 22.17 -19.25
CA TYR A 245 17.06 22.04 -20.60
C TYR A 245 16.05 22.47 -21.67
N SER A 246 14.80 22.04 -21.59
CA SER A 246 13.76 22.47 -22.53
C SER A 246 13.56 23.99 -22.52
N SER A 247 13.54 24.63 -21.34
CA SER A 247 13.43 26.10 -21.22
C SER A 247 14.64 26.83 -21.81
N PHE A 248 15.84 26.26 -21.66
CA PHE A 248 17.04 26.80 -22.32
C PHE A 248 16.87 26.79 -23.84
N ILE A 249 16.45 25.66 -24.43
CA ILE A 249 16.26 25.54 -25.88
C ILE A 249 15.16 26.48 -26.39
N SER A 250 14.11 26.73 -25.61
CA SER A 250 13.05 27.68 -25.98
C SER A 250 13.44 29.15 -25.77
N GLY A 251 14.63 29.45 -25.26
CA GLY A 251 15.11 30.81 -25.03
C GLY A 251 14.69 31.44 -23.70
N ASP A 252 14.01 30.69 -22.83
CA ASP A 252 13.66 31.11 -21.47
C ASP A 252 14.83 30.82 -20.51
N TYR A 253 15.87 31.65 -20.66
CA TYR A 253 17.11 31.49 -19.93
C TYR A 253 16.98 31.81 -18.44
N GLU A 254 16.11 32.73 -18.06
CA GLU A 254 15.88 33.06 -16.65
C GLU A 254 15.29 31.88 -15.89
N TYR A 255 14.25 31.25 -16.44
CA TYR A 255 13.67 30.06 -15.83
C TYR A 255 14.64 28.88 -15.83
N SER A 256 15.37 28.68 -16.94
CA SER A 256 16.40 27.64 -17.02
C SER A 256 17.49 27.81 -15.95
N LEU A 257 18.00 29.04 -15.80
CA LEU A 257 18.99 29.37 -14.78
C LEU A 257 18.45 29.11 -13.38
N LYS A 258 17.22 29.53 -13.08
CA LYS A 258 16.56 29.29 -11.79
C LYS A 258 16.53 27.79 -11.45
N CYS A 259 16.17 26.95 -12.41
CA CYS A 259 16.09 25.51 -12.21
C CYS A 259 17.47 24.86 -11.99
N TYR A 260 18.47 25.20 -12.81
CA TYR A 260 19.83 24.67 -12.64
C TYR A 260 20.49 25.14 -11.34
N THR A 261 20.26 26.38 -10.93
CA THR A 261 20.69 26.88 -9.62
C THR A 261 20.07 26.07 -8.49
N ALA A 262 18.76 25.81 -8.52
CA ALA A 262 18.11 24.98 -7.50
C ALA A 262 18.73 23.57 -7.44
N LEU A 263 18.95 22.92 -8.59
CA LEU A 263 19.60 21.62 -8.65
C LEU A 263 21.03 21.62 -8.07
N SER A 264 21.75 22.73 -8.19
CA SER A 264 23.16 22.84 -7.77
C SER A 264 23.35 22.84 -6.26
N TYR A 265 22.43 23.45 -5.52
CA TYR A 265 22.67 23.84 -4.13
C TYR A 265 21.79 23.11 -3.10
N LEU A 266 20.72 22.45 -3.51
CA LEU A 266 19.82 21.75 -2.59
C LEU A 266 20.45 20.45 -2.06
N SER A 267 20.56 20.33 -0.74
CA SER A 267 21.34 19.31 -0.03
C SER A 267 21.02 17.87 -0.42
N PHE A 268 19.75 17.57 -0.67
CA PHE A 268 19.28 16.22 -0.97
C PHE A 268 19.20 15.89 -2.46
N VAL A 269 19.51 16.85 -3.34
CA VAL A 269 19.65 16.57 -4.77
C VAL A 269 20.86 15.62 -4.98
N PRO A 270 20.72 14.55 -5.78
CA PRO A 270 21.82 13.63 -6.08
C PRO A 270 23.09 14.35 -6.57
N LYS A 271 24.26 13.91 -6.09
CA LYS A 271 25.55 14.57 -6.39
C LYS A 271 25.85 14.75 -7.88
N GLU A 272 25.49 13.77 -8.70
CA GLU A 272 25.60 13.85 -10.16
C GLU A 272 24.78 15.02 -10.74
N LEU A 273 23.55 15.21 -10.25
CA LEU A 273 22.66 16.28 -10.68
C LEU A 273 23.07 17.65 -10.13
N GLN A 274 23.64 17.71 -8.93
CA GLN A 274 24.24 18.95 -8.39
C GLN A 274 25.39 19.44 -9.28
N ALA A 275 26.30 18.54 -9.68
CA ALA A 275 27.43 18.88 -10.54
C ALA A 275 26.98 19.32 -11.95
N ASN A 276 26.00 18.62 -12.52
CA ASN A 276 25.42 18.97 -13.82
C ASN A 276 24.68 20.31 -13.75
N GLY A 277 23.91 20.54 -12.68
CA GLY A 277 23.23 21.82 -12.42
C GLY A 277 24.22 22.98 -12.39
N LEU A 278 25.34 22.83 -11.68
CA LEU A 278 26.34 23.89 -11.56
C LEU A 278 27.03 24.19 -12.90
N THR A 279 27.26 23.16 -13.71
CA THR A 279 27.85 23.31 -15.04
C THR A 279 26.89 24.04 -15.98
N ASN A 280 25.63 23.59 -16.00
CA ASN A 280 24.63 24.16 -16.88
C ASN A 280 24.21 25.57 -16.46
N SER A 281 24.15 25.89 -15.17
CA SER A 281 23.84 27.25 -14.72
C SER A 281 24.85 28.27 -15.24
N LYS A 282 26.15 27.93 -15.26
CA LYS A 282 27.21 28.76 -15.83
C LYS A 282 27.05 28.95 -17.34
N ILE A 283 26.68 27.90 -18.06
CA ILE A 283 26.40 27.98 -19.50
C ILE A 283 25.24 28.93 -19.76
N VAL A 284 24.12 28.75 -19.07
CA VAL A 284 22.94 29.63 -19.22
C VAL A 284 23.27 31.07 -18.87
N GLN A 285 24.01 31.32 -17.78
CA GLN A 285 24.44 32.66 -17.38
C GLN A 285 25.28 33.35 -18.47
N SER A 286 26.18 32.62 -19.14
CA SER A 286 26.95 33.15 -20.27
C SER A 286 26.03 33.57 -21.42
N HIS A 287 25.01 32.77 -21.75
CA HIS A 287 24.03 33.13 -22.78
C HIS A 287 23.20 34.38 -22.42
N ILE A 288 22.87 34.58 -21.14
CA ILE A 288 22.19 35.79 -20.67
C ILE A 288 23.08 37.01 -20.82
N ASN A 289 24.36 36.92 -20.42
CA ASN A 289 25.30 38.05 -20.45
C ASN A 289 25.71 38.47 -21.87
N ASN A 290 25.57 37.58 -22.86
CA ASN A 290 25.91 37.82 -24.26
C ASN A 290 24.72 38.29 -25.12
N LYS A 291 23.56 38.52 -24.52
CA LYS A 291 22.37 39.13 -25.14
C LYS A 291 22.26 40.59 -24.73
#